data_AF-A0A970BNE6-F1
#
_entry.id   AF-A0A970BNE6-F1
#
_cell.length_a   1.000
_cell.length_b   1.000
_cell.length_c   1.000
_cell.angle_alpha   90.00
_cell.angle_beta   90.00
_cell.angle_gamma   90.00
#
_symmetry.space_group_name_H-M   'P 1'
#
loop_
_entity.id
_entity.type
_entity.pdbx_description
1 polymer ?
#
loop_
_entity_poly.entity_id
_entity_poly.type
_entity_poly.pdbx_seq_one_letter_code
_entity_poly.pdbx_strand_id
1 'polypeptide(L)'
;FGLLGAWLGLRLEEGRSRRPALWLGRLLLILGVALYILLPDTMLQRMIDLKWYSIMVIQLGLFLLMVLAALAVFDRDRPPAWTNSPFIRFILRFGYAGLTAFFWESILAAIVWRILTNVFPNLVLDIGGALLYGTGLALVWGFILLFWEKFHYVGSIEFFYGLIVGKFGKTSSKAAKLRE
;
A
#
# COMPACT_ATOMS: atom_id res chain seq x y z
N PHE A 1 2.23 -11.19 -0.01
CA PHE A 1 2.33 -9.89 -0.71
C PHE A 1 3.73 -9.60 -1.22
N GLY A 2 4.75 -9.47 -0.36
CA GLY A 2 6.12 -9.07 -0.76
C GLY A 2 6.75 -9.90 -1.89
N LEU A 3 6.74 -11.24 -1.78
CA LEU A 3 7.31 -12.12 -2.82
C LEU A 3 6.61 -12.00 -4.18
N LEU A 4 5.28 -11.93 -4.20
CA LEU A 4 4.52 -11.79 -5.44
C LEU A 4 4.67 -10.39 -6.05
N GLY A 5 4.78 -9.35 -5.22
CA GLY A 5 5.13 -8.02 -5.66
C GLY A 5 6.52 -7.97 -6.29
N ALA A 6 7.52 -8.60 -5.65
CA ALA A 6 8.88 -8.69 -6.20
C ALA A 6 8.92 -9.47 -7.52
N TRP A 7 8.22 -10.60 -7.60
CA TRP A 7 8.08 -11.37 -8.83
C TRP A 7 7.46 -10.57 -9.97
N LEU A 8 6.37 -9.84 -9.69
CA LEU A 8 5.74 -8.96 -10.67
C LEU A 8 6.69 -7.84 -11.10
N GLY A 9 7.37 -7.20 -10.16
CA GLY A 9 8.34 -6.14 -10.43
C GLY A 9 9.48 -6.59 -11.35
N LEU A 10 10.11 -7.73 -11.05
CA LEU A 10 11.17 -8.31 -11.90
C LEU A 10 10.66 -8.63 -13.30
N ARG A 11 9.46 -9.22 -13.41
CA ARG A 11 8.88 -9.49 -14.74
C ARG A 11 8.65 -8.24 -15.56
N LEU A 12 8.24 -7.14 -14.92
CA LEU A 12 8.01 -5.87 -15.60
C LEU A 12 9.33 -5.24 -16.06
N GLU A 13 10.37 -5.30 -15.23
CA GLU A 13 11.72 -4.84 -15.58
C GLU A 13 12.30 -5.61 -16.77
N GLU A 14 12.09 -6.93 -16.81
CA GLU A 14 12.50 -7.80 -17.93
C GLU A 14 11.64 -7.62 -19.21
N GLY A 15 10.65 -6.71 -19.21
CA GLY A 15 9.74 -6.49 -20.34
C GLY A 15 8.80 -7.68 -20.63
N ARG A 16 8.64 -8.61 -19.68
CA ARG A 16 7.82 -9.81 -19.88
C ARG A 16 6.33 -9.49 -19.82
N SER A 17 5.53 -10.36 -20.44
CA SER A 17 4.07 -10.21 -20.47
C SER A 17 3.45 -10.10 -19.07
N ARG A 18 2.48 -9.19 -18.94
CA ARG A 18 1.63 -8.96 -17.75
C ARG A 18 0.54 -10.01 -17.57
N ARG A 19 0.25 -10.81 -18.62
CA ARG A 19 -0.87 -11.78 -18.64
C ARG A 19 -0.83 -12.80 -17.49
N PRO A 20 0.32 -13.39 -17.12
CA PRO A 20 0.36 -14.37 -16.02
C PRO A 20 -0.06 -13.77 -14.68
N ALA A 21 0.33 -12.53 -14.39
CA ALA A 21 -0.09 -11.84 -13.18
C ALA A 21 -1.59 -11.51 -13.19
N LEU A 22 -2.15 -11.18 -14.36
CA LEU A 22 -3.60 -10.96 -14.52
C LEU A 22 -4.39 -12.24 -14.23
N TRP A 23 -3.97 -13.36 -14.82
CA TRP A 23 -4.62 -14.66 -14.62
C TRP A 23 -4.50 -15.13 -13.17
N LEU A 24 -3.30 -15.03 -12.60
CA LEU A 24 -3.08 -15.38 -11.19
C LEU A 24 -3.91 -14.50 -10.26
N GLY A 25 -3.95 -13.18 -10.49
CA GLY A 25 -4.76 -12.26 -9.70
C GLY A 25 -6.26 -12.59 -9.75
N ARG A 26 -6.79 -12.88 -10.93
CA ARG A 26 -8.20 -13.32 -11.11
C ARG A 26 -8.47 -14.65 -10.43
N LEU A 27 -7.60 -15.64 -10.63
CA LEU A 27 -7.74 -16.97 -10.04
C LEU A 27 -7.77 -16.88 -8.51
N LEU A 28 -6.81 -16.17 -7.91
CA LEU A 28 -6.75 -15.97 -6.45
C LEU A 28 -7.99 -15.23 -5.95
N LEU A 29 -8.43 -14.17 -6.63
CA LEU A 29 -9.62 -13.43 -6.23
C LEU A 29 -10.88 -14.31 -6.27
N ILE A 30 -11.12 -15.02 -7.37
CA ILE A 30 -12.30 -15.89 -7.54
C ILE A 30 -12.27 -17.03 -6.53
N LEU A 31 -11.13 -17.70 -6.38
CA LEU A 31 -10.97 -18.81 -5.43
C LEU A 31 -11.16 -18.34 -3.99
N GLY A 32 -10.56 -17.21 -3.62
CA GLY A 32 -10.70 -16.61 -2.30
C GLY A 32 -12.14 -16.25 -1.98
N VAL A 33 -12.86 -15.62 -2.92
CA VAL A 33 -14.29 -15.30 -2.77
C VAL A 33 -15.13 -16.58 -2.64
N ALA A 34 -14.88 -17.59 -3.48
CA ALA A 34 -15.59 -18.86 -3.42
C ALA A 34 -15.39 -19.55 -2.06
N LEU A 35 -14.15 -19.64 -1.58
CA LEU A 35 -13.83 -20.17 -0.25
C LEU A 35 -14.51 -19.35 0.85
N TYR A 36 -14.46 -18.02 0.77
CA TYR A 36 -15.10 -17.15 1.76
C TYR A 36 -16.61 -17.37 1.86
N ILE A 37 -17.29 -17.61 0.74
CA ILE A 37 -18.75 -17.86 0.72
C ILE A 37 -19.08 -19.26 1.23
N LEU A 38 -18.28 -20.27 0.86
CA LEU A 38 -18.56 -21.68 1.17
C LEU A 38 -18.16 -22.08 2.60
N LEU A 39 -17.17 -21.40 3.19
CA LEU A 39 -16.67 -21.74 4.52
C LEU A 39 -17.57 -21.19 5.62
N PRO A 40 -17.79 -21.97 6.70
CA PRO A 40 -18.59 -21.54 7.83
C PRO A 40 -18.00 -20.29 8.50
N ASP A 41 -18.85 -19.47 9.11
CA ASP A 41 -18.42 -18.27 9.82
C ASP A 41 -17.81 -18.64 11.18
N THR A 42 -16.48 -18.74 11.18
CA THR A 42 -15.67 -19.08 12.36
C THR A 42 -14.92 -17.88 12.94
N MET A 43 -15.08 -16.68 12.34
CA MET A 43 -14.34 -15.45 12.72
C MET A 43 -14.51 -15.01 14.18
N LEU A 44 -15.59 -15.44 14.85
CA LEU A 44 -15.81 -15.20 16.27
C LEU A 44 -14.81 -15.93 17.19
N GLN A 45 -14.18 -16.99 16.70
CA GLN A 45 -13.28 -17.83 17.50
C GLN A 45 -11.82 -17.36 17.49
N ARG A 46 -11.48 -16.28 16.75
CA ARG A 46 -10.11 -15.70 16.64
C ARG A 46 -9.00 -16.74 16.44
N MET A 47 -9.29 -17.83 15.75
CA MET A 47 -8.29 -18.82 15.34
C MET A 47 -7.83 -18.52 13.92
N ILE A 48 -6.57 -18.82 13.59
CA ILE A 48 -6.09 -18.83 12.20
C ILE A 48 -6.78 -19.99 11.51
N ASP A 49 -7.92 -19.69 10.89
CA ASP A 49 -8.80 -20.67 10.28
C ASP A 49 -8.81 -20.53 8.75
N LEU A 50 -9.46 -21.48 8.09
CA LEU A 50 -9.54 -21.50 6.64
C LEU A 50 -10.29 -20.27 6.08
N LYS A 51 -11.19 -19.67 6.88
CA LYS A 51 -11.89 -18.43 6.53
C LYS A 51 -10.92 -17.25 6.47
N TRP A 52 -10.03 -17.11 7.45
CA TRP A 52 -8.97 -16.11 7.45
C TRP A 52 -8.05 -16.28 6.23
N TYR A 53 -7.65 -17.52 5.91
CA TYR A 53 -6.87 -17.79 4.69
C TYR A 53 -7.61 -17.36 3.42
N SER A 54 -8.92 -17.57 3.33
CA SER A 54 -9.71 -17.11 2.19
C SER A 54 -9.63 -15.59 2.01
N ILE A 55 -9.69 -14.81 3.10
CA ILE A 55 -9.53 -13.35 3.07
C ILE A 55 -8.14 -12.98 2.57
N MET A 56 -7.09 -13.64 3.05
CA MET A 56 -5.72 -13.39 2.59
C MET A 56 -5.55 -13.67 1.09
N VAL A 57 -6.18 -14.74 0.59
CA VAL A 57 -6.18 -15.09 -0.84
C VAL A 57 -6.93 -14.05 -1.68
N ILE A 58 -8.09 -13.57 -1.20
CA ILE A 58 -8.83 -12.43 -1.81
C ILE A 58 -7.93 -11.21 -1.90
N GLN A 59 -7.35 -10.80 -0.77
CA GLN A 59 -6.50 -9.60 -0.69
C GLN A 59 -5.30 -9.70 -1.63
N LEU A 60 -4.70 -10.89 -1.76
CA LEU A 60 -3.55 -11.13 -2.64
C LEU A 60 -3.93 -11.05 -4.12
N GLY A 61 -5.07 -11.62 -4.50
CA GLY A 61 -5.64 -11.48 -5.84
C GLY A 61 -5.96 -10.03 -6.18
N LEU A 62 -6.64 -9.34 -5.26
CA LEU A 62 -6.97 -7.92 -5.40
C LEU A 62 -5.71 -7.06 -5.52
N PHE A 63 -4.68 -7.31 -4.70
CA PHE A 63 -3.41 -6.60 -4.75
C PHE A 63 -2.76 -6.69 -6.15
N LEU A 64 -2.65 -7.88 -6.73
CA LEU A 64 -2.09 -8.05 -8.07
C LEU A 64 -2.90 -7.30 -9.13
N LEU A 65 -4.22 -7.38 -9.06
CA LEU A 65 -5.12 -6.70 -10.00
C LEU A 65 -5.05 -5.18 -9.86
N MET A 66 -4.94 -4.65 -8.63
CA MET A 66 -4.77 -3.22 -8.38
C MET A 66 -3.45 -2.70 -8.94
N VAL A 67 -2.34 -3.43 -8.79
CA VAL A 67 -1.05 -3.05 -9.38
C VAL A 67 -1.16 -3.03 -10.91
N LEU A 68 -1.77 -4.05 -11.53
CA LEU A 68 -1.97 -4.08 -12.98
C LEU A 68 -2.91 -2.98 -13.48
N ALA A 69 -3.96 -2.67 -12.72
CA ALA A 69 -4.86 -1.56 -13.02
C ALA A 69 -4.13 -0.22 -12.95
N ALA A 70 -3.30 0.00 -11.91
CA ALA A 70 -2.47 1.18 -11.80
C ALA A 70 -1.53 1.31 -13.02
N LEU A 71 -0.87 0.22 -13.43
CA LEU A 71 -0.03 0.23 -14.64
C LEU A 71 -0.84 0.52 -15.91
N ALA A 72 -2.03 -0.06 -16.07
CA ALA A 72 -2.88 0.20 -17.24
C ALA A 72 -3.32 1.69 -17.36
N VAL A 73 -3.26 2.43 -16.26
CA VAL A 73 -3.67 3.83 -16.16
C VAL A 73 -2.47 4.78 -16.25
N PHE A 74 -1.41 4.51 -15.48
CA PHE A 74 -0.25 5.40 -15.32
C PHE A 74 0.92 5.08 -16.25
N ASP A 75 1.07 3.83 -16.71
CA ASP A 75 2.16 3.38 -17.57
C ASP A 75 1.73 3.39 -19.04
N ARG A 76 1.47 4.60 -19.55
CA ARG A 76 1.10 4.88 -20.95
C ARG A 76 2.08 5.87 -21.55
N ASP A 77 2.40 5.73 -22.84
CA ASP A 77 3.29 6.65 -23.58
C ASP A 77 2.82 8.11 -23.53
N ARG A 78 1.50 8.32 -23.42
CA ARG A 78 0.88 9.62 -23.19
C ARG A 78 -0.10 9.51 -22.03
N PRO A 79 0.36 9.75 -20.78
CA PRO A 79 -0.53 9.70 -19.64
C PRO A 79 -1.58 10.83 -19.75
N PRO A 80 -2.84 10.57 -19.36
CA PRO A 80 -3.88 11.60 -19.38
C PRO A 80 -3.50 12.84 -18.56
N ALA A 81 -3.93 14.04 -18.95
CA ALA A 81 -3.57 15.28 -18.25
C ALA A 81 -3.89 15.29 -16.74
N TRP A 82 -4.92 14.55 -16.31
CA TRP A 82 -5.33 14.43 -14.91
C TRP A 82 -4.31 13.69 -14.03
N THR A 83 -3.37 12.92 -14.60
CA THR A 83 -2.30 12.26 -13.83
C THR A 83 -1.34 13.27 -13.20
N ASN A 84 -1.29 14.50 -13.71
CA ASN A 84 -0.51 15.59 -13.14
C ASN A 84 -1.27 16.43 -12.11
N SER A 85 -2.51 16.08 -11.78
CA SER A 85 -3.31 16.82 -10.81
C SER A 85 -2.70 16.79 -9.40
N PRO A 86 -2.93 17.82 -8.56
CA PRO A 86 -2.42 17.85 -7.18
C PRO A 86 -2.85 16.64 -6.34
N PHE A 87 -4.06 16.12 -6.60
CA PHE A 87 -4.59 14.94 -5.93
C PHE A 87 -3.81 13.67 -6.28
N ILE A 88 -3.51 13.44 -7.56
CA ILE A 88 -2.69 12.29 -7.96
C ILE A 88 -1.27 12.42 -7.43
N ARG A 89 -0.68 13.63 -7.47
CA ARG A 89 0.63 13.88 -6.85
C ARG A 89 0.61 13.56 -5.36
N PHE A 90 -0.46 13.92 -4.64
CA PHE A 90 -0.63 13.55 -3.23
C PHE A 90 -0.64 12.03 -3.02
N ILE A 91 -1.35 11.27 -3.85
CA ILE A 91 -1.34 9.80 -3.78
C ILE A 91 0.05 9.24 -4.11
N LEU A 92 0.72 9.76 -5.14
CA LEU A 92 2.04 9.27 -5.57
C LEU A 92 3.11 9.41 -4.47
N ARG A 93 2.95 10.35 -3.52
CA ARG A 93 3.86 10.50 -2.37
C ARG A 93 3.94 9.26 -1.50
N PHE A 94 2.86 8.52 -1.37
CA PHE A 94 2.85 7.23 -0.67
C PHE A 94 3.71 6.18 -1.38
N GLY A 95 4.01 6.35 -2.67
CA GLY A 95 4.95 5.51 -3.40
C GLY A 95 6.42 5.78 -3.05
N TYR A 96 6.79 7.00 -2.64
CA TYR A 96 8.17 7.37 -2.35
C TYR A 96 8.62 6.89 -0.96
N ALA A 97 7.79 7.13 0.07
CA ALA A 97 8.11 6.82 1.47
C ALA A 97 7.06 5.89 2.16
N GLY A 98 6.41 5.03 1.37
CA GLY A 98 5.34 4.15 1.84
C GLY A 98 5.76 3.07 2.84
N LEU A 99 6.97 2.53 2.76
CA LEU A 99 7.53 1.60 3.74
C LEU A 99 7.73 2.29 5.09
N THR A 100 8.27 3.51 5.10
CA THR A 100 8.38 4.30 6.34
C THR A 100 7.00 4.56 6.93
N ALA A 101 6.06 5.04 6.10
CA ALA A 101 4.69 5.25 6.55
C ALA A 101 4.08 3.95 7.13
N PHE A 102 4.24 2.82 6.45
CA PHE A 102 3.75 1.51 6.90
C PHE A 102 4.31 1.09 8.28
N PHE A 103 5.62 1.25 8.51
CA PHE A 103 6.21 0.88 9.80
C PHE A 103 5.81 1.82 10.94
N TRP A 104 5.63 3.10 10.64
CA TRP A 104 5.31 4.12 11.64
C TRP A 104 3.81 4.35 11.82
N GLU A 105 2.97 3.78 10.95
CA GLU A 105 1.53 3.99 10.94
C GLU A 105 0.89 3.60 12.28
N SER A 106 1.27 2.47 12.87
CA SER A 106 0.71 2.04 14.14
C SER A 106 1.10 2.96 15.32
N ILE A 107 2.30 3.56 15.28
CA ILE A 107 2.74 4.53 16.30
C ILE A 107 1.94 5.82 16.15
N LEU A 108 1.82 6.33 14.92
CA LEU A 108 1.05 7.54 14.65
C LEU A 108 -0.43 7.33 15.02
N ALA A 109 -1.00 6.18 14.65
CA ALA A 109 -2.35 5.78 15.03
C ALA A 109 -2.51 5.80 16.56
N ALA A 110 -1.60 5.17 17.30
CA ALA A 110 -1.69 5.14 18.76
C ALA A 110 -1.64 6.55 19.38
N ILE A 111 -0.81 7.45 18.85
CA ILE A 111 -0.72 8.85 19.29
C ILE A 111 -2.03 9.58 19.01
N VAL A 112 -2.54 9.51 17.77
CA VAL A 112 -3.78 10.18 17.38
C VAL A 112 -4.97 9.65 18.19
N TRP A 113 -5.06 8.33 18.36
CA TRP A 113 -6.08 7.70 19.19
C TRP A 113 -6.03 8.20 20.64
N ARG A 114 -4.84 8.26 21.24
CA ARG A 114 -4.67 8.74 22.61
C ARG A 114 -5.07 10.21 22.77
N ILE A 115 -4.78 11.05 21.79
CA ILE A 115 -5.23 12.44 21.78
C ILE A 115 -6.77 12.49 21.69
N LEU A 116 -7.36 11.71 20.78
CA LEU A 116 -8.81 11.67 20.59
C LEU A 116 -9.53 11.20 21.85
N THR A 117 -9.07 10.13 22.52
CA THR A 117 -9.70 9.62 23.73
C THR A 117 -9.46 10.51 24.95
N ASN A 118 -8.38 11.30 24.98
CA ASN A 118 -8.22 12.34 26.01
C ASN A 118 -9.25 13.48 25.86
N VAL A 119 -9.61 13.85 24.62
CA VAL A 119 -10.61 14.90 24.36
C VAL A 119 -12.04 14.35 24.44
N PHE A 120 -12.24 13.11 23.99
CA PHE A 120 -13.52 12.40 23.96
C PHE A 120 -13.39 11.04 24.69
N PRO A 121 -13.51 11.01 26.03
CA PRO A 121 -13.27 9.81 26.84
C PRO A 121 -14.19 8.62 26.53
N ASN A 122 -15.38 8.90 26.02
CA ASN A 122 -16.40 7.89 25.70
C ASN A 122 -16.47 7.57 24.20
N LEU A 123 -15.42 7.90 23.43
CA LEU A 123 -15.39 7.63 22.00
C LEU A 123 -15.33 6.12 21.75
N VAL A 124 -16.37 5.58 21.12
CA VAL A 124 -16.42 4.20 20.63
C VAL A 124 -16.48 4.24 19.11
N LEU A 125 -15.62 3.49 18.46
CA LEU A 125 -15.61 3.38 16.99
C LEU A 125 -16.55 2.25 16.58
N ASP A 126 -17.66 2.60 15.95
CA ASP A 126 -18.40 1.67 15.11
C ASP A 126 -17.67 1.50 13.76
N ILE A 127 -18.24 0.72 12.83
CA ILE A 127 -17.62 0.50 11.52
C ILE A 127 -17.40 1.83 10.78
N GLY A 128 -18.39 2.73 10.82
CA GLY A 128 -18.29 4.05 10.18
C GLY A 128 -17.17 4.89 10.79
N GLY A 129 -17.13 4.97 12.11
CA GLY A 129 -16.08 5.67 12.86
C GLY A 129 -14.70 5.09 12.60
N ALA A 130 -14.56 3.77 12.55
CA ALA A 130 -13.29 3.11 12.24
C ALA A 130 -12.81 3.42 10.82
N LEU A 131 -13.71 3.45 9.84
CA LEU A 131 -13.39 3.85 8.47
C LEU A 131 -12.99 5.32 8.37
N LEU A 132 -13.71 6.21 9.06
CA LEU A 132 -13.37 7.64 9.13
C LEU A 132 -12.03 7.86 9.82
N TYR A 133 -11.78 7.15 10.91
CA TYR A 133 -10.51 7.20 11.63
C TYR A 133 -9.34 6.74 10.75
N GLY A 134 -9.47 5.59 10.08
CA GLY A 134 -8.44 5.10 9.16
C GLY A 134 -8.21 6.03 7.98
N THR A 135 -9.28 6.59 7.40
CA THR A 135 -9.18 7.59 6.31
C THR A 135 -8.50 8.87 6.80
N GLY A 136 -8.88 9.37 7.97
CA GLY A 136 -8.25 10.52 8.61
C GLY A 136 -6.76 10.30 8.84
N LEU A 137 -6.38 9.13 9.34
CA LEU A 137 -4.97 8.76 9.54
C LEU A 137 -4.20 8.72 8.22
N ALA A 138 -4.79 8.16 7.16
CA ALA A 138 -4.21 8.19 5.82
C ALA A 138 -4.00 9.64 5.32
N LEU A 139 -4.97 10.53 5.55
CA LEU A 139 -4.81 11.95 5.20
C LEU A 139 -3.68 12.61 6.00
N VAL A 140 -3.61 12.38 7.31
CA VAL A 140 -2.53 12.89 8.17
C VAL A 140 -1.16 12.44 7.63
N TRP A 141 -1.02 11.16 7.28
CA TRP A 141 0.20 10.65 6.66
C TRP A 141 0.51 11.34 5.33
N GLY A 142 -0.48 11.54 4.48
CA GLY A 142 -0.27 12.21 3.20
C GLY A 142 0.18 13.67 3.39
N PHE A 143 -0.30 14.37 4.42
CA PHE A 143 0.21 15.69 4.79
C PHE A 143 1.63 15.63 5.33
N ILE A 144 1.95 14.67 6.21
CA ILE A 144 3.32 14.43 6.69
C ILE A 144 4.26 14.24 5.51
N LEU A 145 3.89 13.39 4.54
CA LEU A 145 4.67 13.13 3.34
C LEU A 145 4.83 14.36 2.45
N LEU A 146 3.81 15.23 2.36
CA LEU A 146 3.89 16.50 1.64
C LEU A 146 4.91 17.45 2.29
N PHE A 147 4.95 17.54 3.62
CA PHE A 147 5.97 18.33 4.30
C PHE A 147 7.35 17.69 4.19
N TRP A 148 7.44 16.36 4.26
CA TRP A 148 8.71 15.62 4.22
C TRP A 148 9.34 15.61 2.83
N GLU A 149 8.55 15.76 1.77
CA GLU A 149 9.01 15.95 0.39
C GLU A 149 9.97 17.14 0.29
N LYS A 150 9.73 18.23 1.04
CA LYS A 150 10.62 19.42 1.06
C LYS A 150 12.03 19.11 1.56
N PHE A 151 12.19 18.00 2.28
CA PHE A 151 13.47 17.52 2.78
C PHE A 151 13.92 16.25 2.04
N HIS A 152 13.40 15.98 0.84
CA HIS A 152 13.77 14.82 0.02
C HIS A 152 13.66 13.48 0.79
N TYR A 153 12.69 13.41 1.71
CA TYR A 153 12.45 12.25 2.58
C TYR A 153 13.67 11.77 3.37
N VAL A 154 14.61 12.66 3.69
CA VAL A 154 15.80 12.34 4.50
C VAL A 154 15.37 11.72 5.83
N GLY A 155 16.01 10.62 6.21
CA GLY A 155 15.71 9.86 7.43
C GLY A 155 14.62 8.80 7.27
N SER A 156 13.96 8.69 6.12
CA SER A 156 13.07 7.56 5.81
C SER A 156 13.85 6.25 5.65
N ILE A 157 13.19 5.12 5.91
CA ILE A 157 13.72 3.78 5.64
C ILE A 157 14.12 3.67 4.16
N GLU A 158 13.34 4.28 3.26
CA GLU A 158 13.62 4.34 1.84
C GLU A 158 14.90 5.10 1.50
N PHE A 159 15.15 6.20 2.19
CA PHE A 159 16.39 6.97 2.05
C PHE A 159 17.60 6.12 2.46
N PHE A 160 17.54 5.46 3.62
CA PHE A 160 18.62 4.56 4.07
C PHE A 160 18.80 3.37 3.13
N TYR A 161 17.72 2.75 2.69
CA TYR A 161 17.75 1.66 1.72
C TYR A 161 18.41 2.12 0.40
N GLY A 162 18.05 3.31 -0.09
CA GLY A 162 18.65 3.92 -1.28
C GLY A 162 20.15 4.15 -1.14
N LEU A 163 20.61 4.64 0.02
CA LEU A 163 22.04 4.83 0.33
C LEU A 163 22.81 3.50 0.34
N ILE A 164 22.26 2.47 0.99
CA ILE A 164 22.88 1.16 1.08
C ILE A 164 23.03 0.56 -0.32
N VAL A 165 21.94 0.52 -1.10
CA VAL A 165 21.96 -0.05 -2.46
C VAL A 165 22.88 0.74 -3.40
N GLY A 166 22.91 2.07 -3.28
CA GLY A 166 23.81 2.92 -4.06
C GLY A 166 25.30 2.63 -3.80
N LYS A 167 25.66 2.23 -2.58
CA LYS A 167 27.03 1.85 -2.21
C LYS A 167 27.46 0.51 -2.83
N PHE A 168 26.52 -0.37 -3.17
CA PHE A 168 26.78 -1.68 -3.78
C PHE A 168 26.71 -1.69 -5.33
N GLY A 169 26.74 -0.52 -5.97
CA GLY A 169 27.18 -0.40 -7.37
C GLY A 169 26.10 -0.45 -8.46
N LYS A 170 24.80 -0.37 -8.12
CA LYS A 170 23.75 -0.09 -9.10
C LYS A 170 23.05 1.23 -8.75
N THR A 171 22.90 2.12 -9.73
CA THR A 171 22.14 3.36 -9.62
C THR A 171 20.71 3.04 -9.17
N SER A 172 20.42 3.33 -7.90
CA SER A 172 19.09 3.08 -7.33
C SER A 172 18.08 4.05 -7.94
N SER A 173 17.19 3.54 -8.78
CA SER A 173 16.05 4.30 -9.35
C SER A 173 15.18 4.93 -8.26
N LYS A 174 15.16 4.32 -7.07
CA LYS A 174 14.48 4.86 -5.90
C LYS A 174 15.23 6.05 -5.30
N ALA A 175 16.56 6.02 -5.24
CA ALA A 175 17.35 7.16 -4.78
C ALA A 175 17.28 8.37 -5.73
N ALA A 176 17.16 8.13 -7.04
CA ALA A 176 16.92 9.20 -8.01
C ALA A 176 15.56 9.88 -7.79
N LYS A 177 14.50 9.10 -7.57
CA LYS A 177 13.14 9.58 -7.27
C LYS A 177 13.00 10.34 -5.94
N LEU A 178 13.92 10.15 -5.00
CA LEU A 178 13.92 10.90 -3.73
C LEU A 178 14.56 12.28 -3.86
N ARG A 179 15.33 12.54 -4.93
CA ARG A 179 16.06 13.80 -5.16
C ARG A 179 15.33 14.78 -6.10
N GLU A 180 14.32 14.32 -6.83
CA GLU A 180 13.35 15.18 -7.53
C GLU A 180 12.38 15.82 -6.53
#